data_AF-B8C197-F1
#
_entry.id   AF-B8C197-F1
#
_cell.length_a   1.000
_cell.length_b   1.000
_cell.length_c   1.000
_cell.angle_alpha   90.00
_cell.angle_beta   90.00
_cell.angle_gamma   90.00
#
_symmetry.space_group_name_H-M   'P 1'
#
loop_
_entity.id
_entity.type
_entity.pdbx_description
1 polymer ?
#
loop_
_entity_poly.entity_id
_entity_poly.type
_entity_poly.pdbx_seq_one_letter_code
_entity_poly.pdbx_strand_id
1 'polypeptide(L)'
;MVRKRGGIGAVGKAMARFFHPSKEVEAKCLQEGKTYKSHVLEDAIIIGRETCRINHKNQLAYQCRLPFMDDNKVYAIVCSNMTIVEEGATPFNDEAAATPILRDDSIELRGSQVNASPSVNHDRDTLAADMARLRAEGIEVDTEQPAPENITNEPLLSTTGKWENPRTCPRRADSNIKNSKGCWKCFSWQTIADMDVLAVFRMCMPERYIREVCIPATNVHIVGERLTLPEFYRWLGCRFFMACFVGVCSNENWWSQKPIDQFDGAPFRLNDVMSRSRFRVIDAAIRYTGKPPPSDFEDKFHHMRELQDAFNAHYAENYTPSWLSCLDESMNT
;
A
#
# COMPACT_ATOMS: atom_id res chain seq x y z
N MET A 1 -0.25 -5.18 -30.29
CA MET A 1 -0.86 -3.85 -30.50
C MET A 1 -0.66 -3.06 -29.23
N VAL A 2 -0.14 -1.83 -29.33
CA VAL A 2 0.01 -0.92 -28.18
C VAL A 2 -1.39 -0.52 -27.71
N ARG A 3 -1.68 -0.67 -26.41
CA ARG A 3 -2.96 -0.27 -25.82
C ARG A 3 -3.08 1.25 -25.94
N LYS A 4 -4.11 1.74 -26.63
CA LYS A 4 -4.41 3.17 -26.73
C LYS A 4 -4.75 3.75 -25.36
N ARG A 5 -4.29 4.96 -25.10
CA ARG A 5 -4.39 5.64 -23.80
C ARG A 5 -5.70 6.39 -23.64
N GLY A 6 -6.26 6.33 -22.44
CA GLY A 6 -7.35 7.20 -22.04
C GLY A 6 -6.87 8.63 -21.85
N GLY A 7 -7.82 9.54 -21.66
CA GLY A 7 -7.57 10.96 -21.49
C GLY A 7 -8.87 11.75 -21.65
N ILE A 8 -8.85 13.03 -21.27
CA ILE A 8 -9.99 13.91 -21.52
C ILE A 8 -10.14 14.06 -23.04
N GLY A 9 -11.34 13.78 -23.56
CA GLY A 9 -11.66 13.74 -24.98
C GLY A 9 -11.42 12.39 -25.66
N ALA A 10 -10.89 11.39 -24.97
CA ALA A 10 -10.68 10.06 -25.56
C ALA A 10 -12.02 9.38 -25.87
N VAL A 11 -12.10 8.67 -27.00
CA VAL A 11 -13.30 7.91 -27.40
C VAL A 11 -13.06 6.44 -27.15
N GLY A 12 -13.98 5.81 -26.43
CA GLY A 12 -13.89 4.41 -26.06
C GLY A 12 -15.14 3.62 -26.44
N LYS A 13 -14.95 2.30 -26.53
CA LYS A 13 -16.03 1.33 -26.72
C LYS A 13 -16.12 0.33 -25.57
N ALA A 14 -17.35 0.03 -25.16
CA ALA A 14 -17.65 -0.94 -24.12
C ALA A 14 -19.08 -1.48 -24.24
N MET A 15 -19.36 -2.61 -23.58
CA MET A 15 -20.74 -3.13 -23.52
C MET A 15 -21.63 -2.16 -22.73
N ALA A 16 -22.86 -1.94 -23.22
CA ALA A 16 -23.84 -1.03 -22.62
C ALA A 16 -24.10 -1.31 -21.13
N ARG A 17 -24.06 -2.59 -20.73
CA ARG A 17 -24.25 -3.03 -19.34
C ARG A 17 -23.22 -2.54 -18.33
N PHE A 18 -22.08 -2.03 -18.78
CA PHE A 18 -20.99 -1.57 -17.90
C PHE A 18 -21.06 -0.07 -17.58
N PHE A 19 -21.99 0.66 -18.19
CA PHE A 19 -22.20 2.07 -17.90
C PHE A 19 -23.20 2.26 -16.77
N HIS A 20 -22.87 3.19 -15.87
CA HIS A 20 -23.68 3.53 -14.70
C HIS A 20 -24.09 5.02 -14.74
N PRO A 21 -25.33 5.37 -14.36
CA PRO A 21 -26.42 4.49 -13.91
C PRO A 21 -26.97 3.59 -15.04
N SER A 22 -27.12 2.29 -14.76
CA SER A 22 -27.44 1.28 -15.77
C SER A 22 -28.87 1.34 -16.31
N LYS A 23 -29.83 1.76 -15.48
CA LYS A 23 -31.27 1.75 -15.81
C LYS A 23 -31.61 2.60 -17.04
N GLU A 24 -30.98 3.77 -17.16
CA GLU A 24 -31.25 4.69 -18.28
C GLU A 24 -30.65 4.16 -19.59
N VAL A 25 -29.44 3.61 -19.51
CA VAL A 25 -28.74 3.00 -20.66
C VAL A 25 -29.53 1.77 -21.15
N GLU A 26 -30.04 0.95 -20.22
CA GLU A 26 -30.89 -0.20 -20.54
C GLU A 26 -32.19 0.22 -21.23
N ALA A 27 -32.90 1.21 -20.68
CA ALA A 27 -34.14 1.70 -21.25
C ALA A 27 -33.95 2.24 -22.69
N LYS A 28 -32.87 3.01 -22.92
CA LYS A 28 -32.56 3.55 -24.25
C LYS A 28 -32.19 2.45 -25.24
N CYS A 29 -31.36 1.48 -24.83
CA CYS A 29 -31.02 0.34 -25.68
C CYS A 29 -32.26 -0.44 -26.11
N LEU A 30 -33.19 -0.70 -25.17
CA LEU A 30 -34.44 -1.38 -25.46
C LEU A 30 -35.35 -0.58 -26.40
N GLN A 31 -35.42 0.75 -26.22
CA GLN A 31 -36.20 1.63 -27.10
C GLN A 31 -35.70 1.59 -28.55
N GLU A 32 -34.39 1.49 -28.76
CA GLU A 32 -33.77 1.39 -30.09
C GLU A 32 -33.76 -0.04 -30.66
N GLY A 33 -34.45 -1.00 -30.00
CA GLY A 33 -34.51 -2.39 -30.44
C GLY A 33 -33.21 -3.17 -30.27
N LYS A 34 -32.27 -2.67 -29.45
CA LYS A 34 -30.97 -3.27 -29.20
C LYS A 34 -30.99 -4.18 -27.98
N THR A 35 -30.19 -5.23 -28.01
CA THR A 35 -30.03 -6.14 -26.86
C THR A 35 -29.05 -5.56 -25.83
N TYR A 36 -29.55 -4.92 -24.78
CA TYR A 36 -28.74 -4.27 -23.72
C TYR A 36 -27.55 -5.10 -23.21
N LYS A 37 -27.74 -6.42 -23.02
CA LYS A 37 -26.70 -7.31 -22.45
C LYS A 37 -25.51 -7.54 -23.39
N SER A 38 -25.69 -7.42 -24.70
CA SER A 38 -24.67 -7.73 -25.72
C SER A 38 -24.34 -6.53 -26.62
N HIS A 39 -25.08 -5.43 -26.51
CA HIS A 39 -24.85 -4.24 -27.30
C HIS A 39 -23.56 -3.54 -26.85
N VAL A 40 -22.70 -3.22 -27.81
CA VAL A 40 -21.47 -2.44 -27.62
C VAL A 40 -21.75 -1.01 -28.04
N LEU A 41 -21.42 -0.07 -27.18
CA LEU A 41 -21.45 1.36 -27.44
C LEU A 41 -20.05 1.77 -27.90
N GLU A 42 -19.94 2.40 -29.06
CA GLU A 42 -18.63 2.64 -29.71
C GLU A 42 -18.11 4.08 -29.59
N ASP A 43 -18.94 5.01 -29.09
CA ASP A 43 -18.66 6.46 -29.10
C ASP A 43 -18.67 7.09 -27.70
N ALA A 44 -18.26 6.37 -26.65
CA ALA A 44 -18.24 6.94 -25.31
C ALA A 44 -17.08 7.93 -25.14
N ILE A 45 -17.38 9.20 -24.90
CA ILE A 45 -16.38 10.28 -24.79
C ILE A 45 -15.99 10.46 -23.33
N ILE A 46 -14.71 10.28 -23.00
CA ILE A 46 -14.19 10.46 -21.65
C ILE A 46 -14.06 11.96 -21.33
N ILE A 47 -14.66 12.40 -20.23
CA ILE A 47 -14.60 13.78 -19.74
C ILE A 47 -13.81 13.92 -18.43
N GLY A 48 -13.55 12.80 -17.75
CA GLY A 48 -12.82 12.80 -16.48
C GLY A 48 -12.54 11.38 -15.99
N ARG A 49 -11.84 11.28 -14.87
CA ARG A 49 -11.53 10.01 -14.21
C ARG A 49 -11.53 10.21 -12.71
N GLU A 50 -12.30 9.39 -12.01
CA GLU A 50 -12.47 9.48 -10.56
C GLU A 50 -12.78 8.11 -9.94
N THR A 51 -12.76 8.04 -8.62
CA THR A 51 -13.19 6.85 -7.88
C THR A 51 -14.69 6.92 -7.65
N CYS A 52 -15.45 6.03 -8.31
CA CYS A 52 -16.91 5.95 -8.16
C CYS A 52 -17.33 4.72 -7.37
N ARG A 53 -18.43 4.82 -6.63
CA ARG A 53 -19.08 3.67 -5.99
C ARG A 53 -19.96 2.92 -6.99
N ILE A 54 -19.43 1.85 -7.58
CA ILE A 54 -20.10 1.00 -8.59
C ILE A 54 -20.29 -0.41 -8.00
N ASN A 55 -21.53 -0.93 -8.05
CA ASN A 55 -21.89 -2.25 -7.48
C ASN A 55 -21.41 -2.42 -6.02
N HIS A 56 -21.68 -1.40 -5.19
CA HIS A 56 -21.28 -1.33 -3.78
C HIS A 56 -19.76 -1.28 -3.50
N LYS A 57 -18.91 -1.19 -4.53
CA LYS A 57 -17.44 -1.09 -4.41
C LYS A 57 -16.93 0.25 -4.94
N ASN A 58 -15.92 0.82 -4.29
CA ASN A 58 -15.19 1.97 -4.81
C ASN A 58 -14.23 1.49 -5.91
N GLN A 59 -14.42 1.99 -7.13
CA GLN A 59 -13.66 1.56 -8.30
C GLN A 59 -13.26 2.78 -9.12
N LEU A 60 -12.04 2.75 -9.66
CA LEU A 60 -11.56 3.78 -10.57
C LEU A 60 -12.31 3.67 -11.91
N ALA A 61 -12.98 4.76 -12.27
CA ALA A 61 -13.88 4.79 -13.42
C ALA A 61 -13.60 6.02 -14.28
N TYR A 62 -13.82 5.86 -15.59
CA TYR A 62 -13.93 6.97 -16.50
C TYR A 62 -15.32 7.59 -16.35
N GLN A 63 -15.35 8.92 -16.27
CA GLN A 63 -16.55 9.72 -16.45
C GLN A 63 -16.71 9.96 -17.95
N CYS A 64 -17.85 9.55 -18.51
CA CYS A 64 -18.10 9.56 -19.94
C CYS A 64 -19.41 10.29 -20.28
N ARG A 65 -19.42 10.97 -21.42
CA ARG A 65 -20.64 11.32 -22.13
C ARG A 65 -20.93 10.26 -23.18
N LEU A 66 -22.20 9.93 -23.33
CA LEU A 66 -22.69 8.98 -24.31
C LEU A 66 -23.47 9.78 -25.36
N PRO A 67 -22.96 9.96 -26.60
CA PRO A 67 -23.57 10.85 -27.61
C PRO A 67 -25.00 10.47 -28.04
N PHE A 68 -25.41 9.21 -27.83
CA PHE A 68 -26.77 8.75 -28.10
C PHE A 68 -27.73 8.96 -26.91
N MET A 69 -27.21 9.47 -25.79
CA MET A 69 -27.95 9.89 -24.60
C MET A 69 -28.02 11.42 -24.54
N ASP A 70 -28.81 11.96 -23.63
CA ASP A 70 -28.91 13.41 -23.40
C ASP A 70 -27.54 14.02 -23.04
N ASP A 71 -27.14 15.09 -23.73
CA ASP A 71 -25.77 15.62 -23.79
C ASP A 71 -25.21 16.11 -22.44
N ASN A 72 -26.09 16.32 -21.45
CA ASN A 72 -25.72 16.84 -20.14
C ASN A 72 -25.55 15.78 -19.05
N LYS A 73 -25.80 14.49 -19.33
CA LYS A 73 -25.61 13.43 -18.33
C LYS A 73 -24.24 12.79 -18.41
N VAL A 74 -23.68 12.54 -17.24
CA VAL A 74 -22.40 11.87 -17.08
C VAL A 74 -22.63 10.44 -16.63
N TYR A 75 -21.96 9.51 -17.29
CA TYR A 75 -22.00 8.08 -17.01
C TYR A 75 -20.62 7.59 -16.55
N ALA A 76 -20.60 6.69 -15.58
CA ALA A 76 -19.37 6.10 -15.06
C ALA A 76 -19.18 4.68 -15.60
N ILE A 77 -17.93 4.33 -15.94
CA ILE A 77 -17.53 2.98 -16.33
C ILE A 77 -16.14 2.65 -15.80
N VAL A 78 -16.00 1.47 -15.17
CA VAL A 78 -14.71 1.00 -14.63
C VAL A 78 -13.66 0.94 -15.76
N CYS A 79 -12.47 1.50 -15.52
CA CYS A 79 -11.45 1.69 -16.56
C CYS A 79 -11.05 0.38 -17.28
N SER A 80 -11.09 -0.76 -16.59
CA SER A 80 -10.78 -2.08 -17.17
C SER A 80 -11.81 -2.56 -18.21
N ASN A 81 -13.04 -2.03 -18.16
CA ASN A 81 -14.14 -2.45 -19.01
C ASN A 81 -14.26 -1.60 -20.29
N MET A 82 -13.43 -0.57 -20.44
CA MET A 82 -13.40 0.32 -21.59
C MET A 82 -12.20 0.00 -22.49
N THR A 83 -12.46 -0.13 -23.80
CA THR A 83 -11.40 -0.19 -24.82
C THR A 83 -11.30 1.16 -25.51
N ILE A 84 -10.14 1.82 -25.46
CA ILE A 84 -9.95 3.11 -26.13
C ILE A 84 -9.77 2.91 -27.62
N VAL A 85 -10.58 3.64 -28.40
CA VAL A 85 -10.59 3.64 -29.87
C VAL A 85 -9.85 4.86 -30.40
N GLU A 86 -10.02 6.02 -29.76
CA GLU A 86 -9.35 7.28 -30.09
C GLU A 86 -8.76 7.90 -28.83
N GLU A 87 -7.48 8.31 -28.87
CA GLU A 87 -6.81 8.90 -27.72
C GLU A 87 -7.24 10.36 -27.53
N GLY A 88 -7.42 10.77 -26.27
CA GLY A 88 -7.76 12.15 -25.93
C GLY A 88 -6.55 13.07 -26.03
N ALA A 89 -6.79 14.36 -26.25
CA ALA A 89 -5.74 15.37 -26.36
C ALA A 89 -4.86 15.46 -25.10
N THR A 90 -5.42 15.12 -23.93
CA THR A 90 -4.72 15.15 -22.65
C THR A 90 -4.84 13.80 -21.95
N PRO A 91 -3.84 12.90 -22.05
CA PRO A 91 -3.83 11.66 -21.30
C PRO A 91 -3.73 11.91 -19.80
N PHE A 92 -4.28 11.01 -18.98
CA PHE A 92 -4.10 11.09 -17.53
C PHE A 92 -2.63 10.85 -17.14
N ASN A 93 -2.17 11.48 -16.06
CA ASN A 93 -0.75 11.54 -15.68
C ASN A 93 -0.06 10.17 -15.54
N ASP A 94 -0.82 9.15 -15.15
CA ASP A 94 -0.35 7.77 -14.99
C ASP A 94 -0.39 6.96 -16.29
N GLU A 95 -1.01 7.49 -17.34
CA GLU A 95 -1.10 6.90 -18.68
C GLU A 95 -0.16 7.59 -19.70
N ALA A 96 0.51 8.68 -19.31
CA ALA A 96 1.49 9.37 -20.16
C ALA A 96 2.76 8.53 -20.41
N ALA A 97 3.35 8.62 -21.60
CA ALA A 97 4.65 8.01 -21.88
C ALA A 97 5.71 8.66 -20.99
N ALA A 98 6.54 7.86 -20.33
CA ALA A 98 7.86 8.34 -19.92
C ALA A 98 8.60 8.78 -21.18
N THR A 99 8.90 10.08 -21.28
CA THR A 99 9.75 10.62 -22.35
C THR A 99 11.07 9.86 -22.35
N PRO A 100 11.61 9.42 -23.51
CA PRO A 100 12.94 8.83 -23.54
C PRO A 100 13.92 9.93 -23.13
N ILE A 101 14.50 9.78 -21.94
CA ILE A 101 15.58 10.66 -21.49
C ILE A 101 16.79 10.29 -22.36
N LEU A 102 17.11 11.15 -23.33
CA LEU A 102 18.44 11.18 -23.92
C LEU A 102 19.42 11.40 -22.77
N ARG A 103 20.32 10.43 -22.54
CA ARG A 103 21.39 10.57 -21.55
C ARG A 103 22.32 11.68 -22.02
N ASP A 104 22.18 12.83 -21.39
CA ASP A 104 23.19 13.87 -21.38
C ASP A 104 24.16 13.54 -20.23
N ASP A 105 25.37 13.10 -20.58
CA ASP A 105 26.42 12.70 -19.64
C ASP A 105 27.02 13.90 -18.87
N SER A 106 26.41 15.08 -18.94
CA SER A 106 26.87 16.31 -18.28
C SER A 106 25.98 16.84 -17.12
N ILE A 107 24.89 16.14 -16.75
CA ILE A 107 23.99 16.60 -15.68
C ILE A 107 24.42 16.05 -14.32
N GLU A 108 25.11 16.89 -13.53
CA GLU A 108 25.15 16.76 -12.08
C GLU A 108 23.70 16.71 -11.55
N LEU A 109 23.33 15.63 -10.84
CA LEU A 109 22.09 15.56 -10.05
C LEU A 109 22.14 16.60 -8.91
N ARG A 110 21.93 17.87 -9.24
CA ARG A 110 21.53 18.91 -8.30
C ARG A 110 20.01 18.86 -8.18
N GLY A 111 19.54 18.74 -6.95
CA GLY A 111 18.14 18.97 -6.62
C GLY A 111 17.69 20.31 -7.22
N SER A 112 16.57 20.27 -7.93
CA SER A 112 15.92 21.44 -8.50
C SER A 112 15.80 22.53 -7.44
N GLN A 113 16.48 23.67 -7.65
CA GLN A 113 16.26 24.90 -6.90
C GLN A 113 15.17 25.73 -7.56
N VAL A 114 14.03 25.12 -7.86
CA VAL A 114 12.80 25.85 -8.16
C VAL A 114 11.79 25.38 -7.14
N ASN A 115 11.46 26.28 -6.20
CA ASN A 115 10.34 26.06 -5.31
C ASN A 115 9.12 25.72 -6.17
N ALA A 116 8.44 24.63 -5.87
CA ALA A 116 7.10 24.42 -6.39
C ALA A 116 6.27 25.65 -6.01
N SER A 117 5.65 26.30 -7.00
CA SER A 117 4.64 27.31 -6.72
C SER A 117 3.59 26.67 -5.81
N PRO A 118 3.23 27.28 -4.67
CA PRO A 118 2.18 26.73 -3.83
C PRO A 118 0.90 26.68 -4.67
N SER A 119 0.36 25.48 -4.86
CA SER A 119 -0.91 25.24 -5.56
C SER A 119 -2.14 25.67 -4.74
N VAL A 120 -1.91 26.36 -3.61
CA VAL A 120 -2.94 26.97 -2.77
C VAL A 120 -2.51 28.41 -2.51
N ASN A 121 -3.27 29.36 -3.04
CA ASN A 121 -3.14 30.76 -2.66
C ASN A 121 -3.40 30.88 -1.16
N HIS A 122 -2.35 31.12 -0.38
CA HIS A 122 -2.47 31.52 1.01
C HIS A 122 -2.82 33.01 1.08
N ASP A 123 -4.01 33.37 0.62
CA ASP A 123 -4.66 34.57 1.15
C ASP A 123 -5.25 34.18 2.51
N ARG A 124 -4.67 34.68 3.59
CA ARG A 124 -5.12 34.41 4.98
C ARG A 124 -6.54 34.91 5.25
N ASP A 125 -7.10 35.74 4.37
CA ASP A 125 -8.42 36.36 4.53
C ASP A 125 -9.59 35.47 4.08
N THR A 126 -9.35 34.34 3.39
CA THR A 126 -10.44 33.44 2.92
C THR A 126 -10.68 32.21 3.80
N LEU A 127 -9.77 31.89 4.73
CA LEU A 127 -9.80 30.65 5.52
C LEU A 127 -11.07 30.52 6.39
N ALA A 128 -11.53 31.63 6.99
CA ALA A 128 -12.72 31.64 7.83
C ALA A 128 -14.02 31.46 7.02
N ALA A 129 -14.08 32.04 5.82
CA ALA A 129 -15.22 31.94 4.93
C ALA A 129 -15.35 30.53 4.33
N ASP A 130 -14.23 29.92 3.93
CA ASP A 130 -14.21 28.55 3.42
C ASP A 130 -14.55 27.52 4.51
N MET A 131 -14.06 27.69 5.75
CA MET A 131 -14.45 26.84 6.87
C MET A 131 -15.94 26.96 7.23
N ALA A 132 -16.51 28.17 7.15
CA ALA A 132 -17.94 28.37 7.38
C ALA A 132 -18.80 27.72 6.29
N ARG A 133 -18.34 27.76 5.02
CA ARG A 133 -19.02 27.10 3.90
C ARG A 133 -19.04 25.57 4.05
N LEU A 134 -17.91 24.97 4.40
CA LEU A 134 -17.81 23.51 4.60
C LEU A 134 -18.70 23.02 5.75
N ARG A 135 -18.80 23.79 6.85
CA ARG A 135 -19.72 23.48 7.96
C ARG A 135 -21.19 23.62 7.56
N ALA A 136 -21.53 24.62 6.73
CA ALA A 136 -22.89 24.79 6.19
C ALA A 136 -23.29 23.66 5.22
N GLU A 137 -22.31 23.05 4.55
CA GLU A 137 -22.48 21.86 3.70
C GLU A 137 -22.55 20.54 4.51
N GLY A 138 -22.54 20.62 5.85
CA GLY A 138 -22.63 19.45 6.73
C GLY A 138 -21.34 18.64 6.84
N ILE A 139 -20.21 19.18 6.35
CA ILE A 139 -18.90 18.56 6.47
C ILE A 139 -18.31 18.97 7.82
N GLU A 140 -18.48 18.10 8.81
CA GLU A 140 -17.76 18.21 10.07
C GLU A 140 -16.31 17.77 9.87
N VAL A 141 -15.39 18.62 10.30
CA VAL A 141 -13.99 18.24 10.48
C VAL A 141 -13.94 17.55 11.83
N ASP A 142 -13.60 16.26 11.83
CA ASP A 142 -13.25 15.54 13.04
C ASP A 142 -12.06 16.27 13.67
N THR A 143 -12.35 17.06 14.70
CA THR A 143 -11.29 17.59 15.53
C THR A 143 -10.83 16.41 16.34
N GLU A 144 -9.62 15.91 16.06
CA GLU A 144 -8.81 14.90 16.77
C GLU A 144 -8.75 15.13 18.30
N GLN A 145 -9.92 15.27 18.93
CA GLN A 145 -10.08 15.45 20.35
C GLN A 145 -9.98 14.05 20.93
N PRO A 146 -9.13 13.87 21.95
CA PRO A 146 -8.96 12.57 22.56
C PRO A 146 -10.32 12.04 23.02
N ALA A 147 -10.56 10.75 22.75
CA ALA A 147 -11.72 10.05 23.29
C ALA A 147 -11.81 10.25 24.81
N PRO A 148 -13.00 10.23 25.43
CA PRO A 148 -13.19 10.57 26.85
C PRO A 148 -12.26 9.80 27.80
N GLU A 149 -11.92 8.56 27.45
CA GLU A 149 -10.99 7.67 28.16
C GLU A 149 -9.51 8.10 28.08
N ASN A 150 -9.13 8.90 27.08
CA ASN A 150 -7.80 9.45 26.87
C ASN A 150 -7.66 10.88 27.41
N ILE A 151 -8.70 11.43 28.05
CA ILE A 151 -8.63 12.68 28.81
C ILE A 151 -7.97 12.36 30.16
N THR A 152 -6.64 12.20 30.14
CA THR A 152 -5.86 12.19 31.37
C THR A 152 -5.57 13.63 31.80
N ASN A 153 -5.67 13.91 33.11
CA ASN A 153 -5.04 15.10 33.69
C ASN A 153 -3.52 14.94 33.58
N GLU A 154 -2.96 15.18 32.39
CA GLU A 154 -1.51 15.18 32.22
C GLU A 154 -0.93 16.26 33.15
N PRO A 155 0.14 15.95 33.91
CA PRO A 155 0.86 16.99 34.62
C PRO A 155 1.35 17.99 33.56
N LEU A 156 1.00 19.27 33.74
CA LEU A 156 1.47 20.38 32.91
C LEU A 156 2.97 20.20 32.64
N LEU A 157 3.31 19.72 31.44
CA LEU A 157 4.70 19.61 31.03
C LEU A 157 5.29 21.00 31.13
N SER A 158 6.24 21.15 32.05
CA SER A 158 6.99 22.37 32.25
C SER A 158 7.66 22.75 30.94
N THR A 159 7.27 23.89 30.39
CA THR A 159 7.99 24.63 29.36
C THR A 159 8.15 23.86 28.05
N THR A 160 7.11 23.89 27.20
CA THR A 160 7.30 23.68 25.76
C THR A 160 8.38 24.65 25.28
N GLY A 161 9.42 24.11 24.63
CA GLY A 161 10.52 24.91 24.10
C GLY A 161 10.05 25.99 23.12
N LYS A 162 10.90 26.99 22.88
CA LYS A 162 10.60 28.05 21.93
C LYS A 162 10.76 27.51 20.51
N TRP A 163 9.67 27.47 19.74
CA TRP A 163 9.74 27.13 18.31
C TRP A 163 10.46 28.25 17.58
N GLU A 164 11.64 27.96 17.03
CA GLU A 164 12.37 28.88 16.17
C GLU A 164 12.20 28.46 14.70
N ASN A 165 12.01 29.44 13.82
CA ASN A 165 12.08 29.22 12.37
C ASN A 165 13.54 29.40 11.94
N PRO A 166 14.32 28.31 11.72
CA PRO A 166 15.70 28.44 11.32
C PRO A 166 15.80 29.11 9.94
N ARG A 167 16.46 30.27 9.88
CA ARG A 167 16.74 31.00 8.63
C ARG A 167 17.79 30.30 7.75
N THR A 168 18.54 29.38 8.33
CA THR A 168 19.54 28.58 7.66
C THR A 168 19.24 27.13 8.00
N CYS A 169 19.11 26.29 6.98
CA CYS A 169 18.95 24.85 7.16
C CYS A 169 20.15 24.33 7.98
N PRO A 170 19.97 23.88 9.24
CA PRO A 170 21.09 23.45 10.09
C PRO A 170 21.93 22.36 9.41
N ARG A 171 21.29 21.52 8.59
CA ARG A 171 21.92 20.53 7.71
C ARG A 171 22.85 21.10 6.64
N ARG A 172 22.53 22.25 6.02
CA ARG A 172 23.45 22.89 5.05
C ARG A 172 24.60 23.62 5.77
N ALA A 173 24.37 24.02 7.01
CA ALA A 173 25.36 24.73 7.81
C ALA A 173 26.36 23.78 8.49
N ASP A 174 25.96 22.54 8.79
CA ASP A 174 26.83 21.55 9.42
C ASP A 174 27.61 20.73 8.38
N SER A 175 28.91 21.01 8.28
CA SER A 175 29.84 20.29 7.39
C SER A 175 30.05 18.81 7.76
N ASN A 176 29.64 18.37 8.95
CA ASN A 176 29.71 16.98 9.37
C ASN A 176 28.54 16.15 8.82
N ILE A 177 27.45 16.78 8.36
CA ILE A 177 26.27 16.09 7.84
C ILE A 177 26.43 15.88 6.34
N LYS A 178 26.83 14.66 5.95
CA LYS A 178 26.96 14.26 4.55
C LYS A 178 25.60 13.88 3.97
N ASN A 179 25.36 14.26 2.71
CA ASN A 179 24.20 13.82 1.93
C ASN A 179 24.41 12.38 1.43
N SER A 180 24.50 11.42 2.34
CA SER A 180 24.67 10.01 2.02
C SER A 180 23.34 9.34 1.73
N LYS A 181 23.32 8.49 0.70
CA LYS A 181 22.22 7.55 0.46
C LYS A 181 22.29 6.44 1.51
N GLY A 182 21.13 5.89 1.86
CA GLY A 182 21.09 4.68 2.68
C GLY A 182 21.79 3.53 1.95
N CYS A 183 22.46 2.66 2.70
CA CYS A 183 23.15 1.50 2.14
C CYS A 183 23.28 0.37 3.17
N TRP A 184 23.38 -0.84 2.65
CA TRP A 184 23.85 -1.99 3.42
C TRP A 184 25.37 -1.90 3.58
N LYS A 185 25.86 -2.12 4.80
CA LYS A 185 27.30 -1.99 5.10
C LYS A 185 28.13 -3.09 4.46
N CYS A 186 27.55 -4.28 4.30
CA CYS A 186 28.23 -5.49 3.83
C CYS A 186 27.97 -5.81 2.36
N PHE A 187 27.03 -5.11 1.70
CA PHE A 187 26.61 -5.43 0.33
C PHE A 187 26.47 -4.16 -0.51
N SER A 188 27.09 -4.16 -1.69
CA SER A 188 26.87 -3.11 -2.68
C SER A 188 25.50 -3.25 -3.33
N TRP A 189 24.92 -2.14 -3.81
CA TRP A 189 23.67 -2.17 -4.56
C TRP A 189 23.72 -3.05 -5.81
N GLN A 190 24.89 -3.15 -6.46
CA GLN A 190 25.08 -4.07 -7.58
C GLN A 190 24.97 -5.53 -7.12
N THR A 191 25.63 -5.88 -6.01
CA THR A 191 25.55 -7.23 -5.45
C THR A 191 24.10 -7.58 -5.09
N ILE A 192 23.37 -6.64 -4.49
CA ILE A 192 21.95 -6.82 -4.13
C ILE A 192 21.08 -6.99 -5.39
N ALA A 193 21.37 -6.26 -6.47
CA ALA A 193 20.63 -6.38 -7.72
C ALA A 193 20.79 -7.76 -8.38
N ASP A 194 21.93 -8.42 -8.13
CA ASP A 194 22.22 -9.76 -8.65
C ASP A 194 21.71 -10.88 -7.71
N MET A 195 21.24 -10.55 -6.50
CA MET A 195 20.65 -11.52 -5.57
C MET A 195 19.22 -11.91 -5.97
N ASP A 196 18.86 -13.17 -5.72
CA ASP A 196 17.46 -13.58 -5.78
C ASP A 196 16.64 -12.94 -4.64
N VAL A 197 15.32 -12.93 -4.82
CA VAL A 197 14.38 -12.29 -3.87
C VAL A 197 14.48 -12.88 -2.46
N LEU A 198 14.73 -14.20 -2.33
CA LEU A 198 14.86 -14.84 -1.02
C LEU A 198 16.18 -14.46 -0.36
N ALA A 199 17.28 -14.34 -1.11
CA ALA A 199 18.56 -13.87 -0.59
C ALA A 199 18.46 -12.43 -0.08
N VAL A 200 17.80 -11.54 -0.83
CA VAL A 200 17.51 -10.16 -0.37
C VAL A 200 16.66 -10.18 0.90
N PHE A 201 15.62 -11.01 0.94
CA PHE A 201 14.76 -11.14 2.11
C PHE A 201 15.52 -11.63 3.36
N ARG A 202 16.37 -12.66 3.20
CA ARG A 202 17.18 -13.22 4.29
C ARG A 202 18.22 -12.23 4.80
N MET A 203 18.80 -11.41 3.92
CA MET A 203 19.70 -10.31 4.30
C MET A 203 19.02 -9.31 5.26
N CYS A 204 17.70 -9.09 5.11
CA CYS A 204 16.93 -8.20 5.97
C CYS A 204 16.51 -8.82 7.32
N MET A 205 16.75 -10.12 7.53
CA MET A 205 16.29 -10.85 8.72
C MET A 205 17.45 -11.11 9.70
N PRO A 206 17.19 -11.09 11.03
CA PRO A 206 18.19 -11.44 12.03
C PRO A 206 18.40 -12.97 12.08
N GLU A 207 18.94 -13.56 11.00
CA GLU A 207 18.99 -15.02 10.79
C GLU A 207 19.81 -15.73 11.88
N ARG A 208 20.84 -15.06 12.43
CA ARG A 208 21.61 -15.57 13.56
C ARG A 208 20.70 -15.84 14.76
N TYR A 209 19.89 -14.85 15.16
CA TYR A 209 18.91 -15.00 16.23
C TYR A 209 17.86 -16.06 15.91
N ILE A 210 17.38 -16.12 14.66
CA ILE A 210 16.40 -17.13 14.25
C ILE A 210 16.98 -18.55 14.47
N ARG A 211 18.23 -18.76 14.10
CA ARG A 211 18.92 -20.06 14.20
C ARG A 211 19.29 -20.43 15.63
N GLU A 212 19.78 -19.46 16.42
CA GLU A 212 20.34 -19.71 17.74
C GLU A 212 19.30 -19.66 18.86
N VAL A 213 18.18 -18.96 18.66
CA VAL A 213 17.17 -18.73 19.70
C VAL A 213 15.77 -19.18 19.27
N CYS A 214 15.21 -18.59 18.22
CA CYS A 214 13.82 -18.83 17.82
C CYS A 214 13.55 -20.30 17.49
N ILE A 215 14.38 -20.90 16.64
CA ILE A 215 14.23 -22.31 16.24
C ILE A 215 14.46 -23.25 17.43
N PRO A 216 15.53 -23.13 18.24
CA PRO A 216 15.70 -23.95 19.43
C PRO A 216 14.56 -23.83 20.44
N ALA A 217 14.11 -22.62 20.76
CA ALA A 217 13.00 -22.39 21.68
C ALA A 217 11.68 -23.00 21.17
N THR A 218 11.42 -22.88 19.87
CA THR A 218 10.27 -23.50 19.20
C THR A 218 10.35 -25.03 19.24
N ASN A 219 11.53 -25.60 19.00
CA ASN A 219 11.76 -27.04 18.97
C ASN A 219 11.54 -27.74 20.32
N VAL A 220 11.57 -27.02 21.45
CA VAL A 220 11.19 -27.57 22.76
C VAL A 220 9.71 -27.97 22.78
N HIS A 221 8.87 -27.30 22.00
CA HIS A 221 7.42 -27.51 21.96
C HIS A 221 6.94 -28.34 20.77
N ILE A 222 7.85 -28.78 19.90
CA ILE A 222 7.52 -29.65 18.76
C ILE A 222 7.80 -31.10 19.16
N VAL A 223 6.78 -31.95 19.04
CA VAL A 223 6.91 -33.40 19.18
C VAL A 223 7.26 -33.99 17.81
N GLY A 224 8.33 -34.79 17.75
CA GLY A 224 8.77 -35.47 16.53
C GLY A 224 9.85 -34.69 15.77
N GLU A 225 9.67 -34.50 14.46
CA GLU A 225 10.66 -33.88 13.58
C GLU A 225 10.90 -32.41 13.96
N ARG A 226 12.16 -32.05 14.18
CA ARG A 226 12.56 -30.69 14.57
C ARG A 226 12.45 -29.73 13.39
N LEU A 227 12.01 -28.51 13.69
CA LEU A 227 12.01 -27.37 12.78
C LEU A 227 13.45 -27.04 12.37
N THR A 228 13.66 -26.95 11.06
CA THR A 228 14.93 -26.51 10.45
C THR A 228 14.80 -25.08 9.92
N LEU A 229 15.93 -24.42 9.65
CA LEU A 229 15.91 -23.07 9.08
C LEU A 229 15.23 -22.98 7.70
N PRO A 230 15.49 -23.88 6.73
CA PRO A 230 14.75 -23.87 5.46
C PRO A 230 13.24 -24.07 5.66
N GLU A 231 12.85 -24.94 6.58
CA GLU A 231 11.43 -25.18 6.88
C GLU A 231 10.78 -23.97 7.58
N PHE A 232 11.50 -23.28 8.47
CA PHE A 232 11.05 -22.02 9.07
C PHE A 232 10.72 -20.99 7.98
N TYR A 233 11.57 -20.83 6.96
CA TYR A 233 11.29 -19.92 5.85
C TYR A 233 10.10 -20.38 4.98
N ARG A 234 9.86 -21.69 4.83
CA ARG A 234 8.63 -22.18 4.17
C ARG A 234 7.38 -21.82 4.98
N TRP A 235 7.40 -22.05 6.30
CA TRP A 235 6.28 -21.67 7.18
C TRP A 235 6.04 -20.16 7.16
N LEU A 236 7.09 -19.35 7.26
CA LEU A 236 7.01 -17.89 7.19
C LEU A 236 6.50 -17.43 5.82
N GLY A 237 6.97 -18.05 4.74
CA GLY A 237 6.49 -17.83 3.39
C GLY A 237 5.00 -18.10 3.24
N CYS A 238 4.48 -19.20 3.83
CA CYS A 238 3.05 -19.45 3.90
C CYS A 238 2.31 -18.31 4.63
N ARG A 239 2.80 -17.87 5.80
CA ARG A 239 2.19 -16.76 6.56
C ARG A 239 2.14 -15.46 5.75
N PHE A 240 3.23 -15.10 5.07
CA PHE A 240 3.31 -13.91 4.24
C PHE A 240 2.40 -13.99 3.03
N PHE A 241 2.42 -15.13 2.34
CA PHE A 241 1.56 -15.34 1.18
C PHE A 241 0.09 -15.25 1.55
N MET A 242 -0.32 -15.85 2.68
CA MET A 242 -1.70 -15.74 3.17
C MET A 242 -2.08 -14.28 3.48
N ALA A 243 -1.17 -13.49 4.05
CA ALA A 243 -1.40 -12.09 4.36
C ALA A 243 -1.62 -11.20 3.12
N CYS A 244 -1.19 -11.64 1.93
CA CYS A 244 -1.48 -10.95 0.67
C CYS A 244 -2.95 -11.05 0.23
N PHE A 245 -3.77 -11.86 0.91
CA PHE A 245 -5.17 -12.09 0.53
C PHE A 245 -6.11 -11.76 1.68
N VAL A 246 -6.87 -10.70 1.51
CA VAL A 246 -7.93 -10.30 2.44
C VAL A 246 -9.20 -11.12 2.16
N GLY A 247 -9.92 -11.49 3.22
CA GLY A 247 -11.24 -12.13 3.11
C GLY A 247 -11.25 -13.66 3.15
N VAL A 248 -10.10 -14.32 3.32
CA VAL A 248 -10.06 -15.77 3.57
C VAL A 248 -10.27 -16.02 5.07
N CYS A 249 -11.50 -16.37 5.46
CA CYS A 249 -11.89 -16.47 6.87
C CYS A 249 -11.20 -17.60 7.66
N SER A 250 -10.69 -18.63 6.99
CA SER A 250 -10.09 -19.80 7.64
C SER A 250 -8.78 -20.20 6.99
N ASN A 251 -7.73 -20.37 7.82
CA ASN A 251 -6.44 -20.89 7.38
C ASN A 251 -6.55 -22.28 6.73
N GLU A 252 -7.56 -23.07 7.11
CA GLU A 252 -7.76 -24.41 6.58
C GLU A 252 -8.06 -24.40 5.07
N ASN A 253 -8.60 -23.30 4.54
CA ASN A 253 -8.96 -23.17 3.13
C ASN A 253 -7.73 -23.25 2.21
N TRP A 254 -6.54 -22.88 2.70
CA TRP A 254 -5.28 -22.94 1.95
C TRP A 254 -4.78 -24.37 1.69
N TRP A 255 -5.34 -25.36 2.40
CA TRP A 255 -5.03 -26.79 2.23
C TRP A 255 -6.24 -27.62 1.79
N SER A 256 -7.33 -26.95 1.39
CA SER A 256 -8.55 -27.59 0.93
C SER A 256 -8.30 -28.44 -0.32
N GLN A 257 -8.92 -29.62 -0.38
CA GLN A 257 -8.92 -30.45 -1.61
C GLN A 257 -10.05 -30.07 -2.57
N LYS A 258 -10.93 -29.14 -2.18
CA LYS A 258 -11.98 -28.65 -3.07
C LYS A 258 -11.36 -27.90 -4.26
N PRO A 259 -11.97 -27.96 -5.46
CA PRO A 259 -11.60 -27.09 -6.58
C PRO A 259 -11.54 -25.62 -6.14
N ILE A 260 -10.65 -24.84 -6.76
CA ILE A 260 -10.59 -23.40 -6.52
C ILE A 260 -11.86 -22.78 -7.10
N ASP A 261 -12.55 -21.99 -6.29
CA ASP A 261 -13.73 -21.24 -6.66
C ASP A 261 -13.44 -19.75 -6.56
N GLN A 262 -14.04 -18.96 -7.44
CA GLN A 262 -13.82 -17.50 -7.47
C GLN A 262 -14.57 -16.76 -6.36
N PHE A 263 -15.52 -17.41 -5.69
CA PHE A 263 -16.39 -16.85 -4.65
C PHE A 263 -16.19 -17.52 -3.28
N ASP A 264 -15.58 -18.70 -3.21
CA ASP A 264 -15.39 -19.45 -1.96
C ASP A 264 -13.96 -20.01 -1.79
N GLY A 265 -13.49 -19.99 -0.54
CA GLY A 265 -12.22 -20.57 -0.13
C GLY A 265 -10.99 -19.72 -0.46
N ALA A 266 -9.81 -20.35 -0.38
CA ALA A 266 -8.55 -19.70 -0.72
C ALA A 266 -8.36 -19.75 -2.26
N PRO A 267 -7.78 -18.69 -2.86
CA PRO A 267 -7.53 -18.66 -4.31
C PRO A 267 -6.39 -19.59 -4.75
N PHE A 268 -5.56 -20.05 -3.80
CA PHE A 268 -4.43 -20.93 -4.05
C PHE A 268 -4.36 -22.08 -3.04
N ARG A 269 -3.51 -23.07 -3.31
CA ARG A 269 -3.25 -24.21 -2.42
C ARG A 269 -1.79 -24.21 -1.99
N LEU A 270 -1.54 -24.51 -0.72
CA LEU A 270 -0.20 -24.57 -0.12
C LEU A 270 0.28 -26.01 0.09
N ASN A 271 -0.46 -27.01 -0.43
CA ASN A 271 -0.17 -28.43 -0.27
C ASN A 271 1.23 -28.83 -0.74
N ASP A 272 1.71 -28.22 -1.83
CA ASP A 272 3.02 -28.51 -2.41
C ASP A 272 4.18 -27.82 -1.67
N VAL A 273 3.86 -26.84 -0.81
CA VAL A 273 4.85 -26.07 -0.04
C VAL A 273 5.08 -26.69 1.34
N MET A 274 3.99 -26.97 2.05
CA MET A 274 4.01 -27.53 3.40
C MET A 274 2.68 -28.22 3.69
N SER A 275 2.70 -29.35 4.40
CA SER A 275 1.45 -30.01 4.80
C SER A 275 0.71 -29.19 5.86
N ARG A 276 -0.62 -29.28 5.85
CA ARG A 276 -1.49 -28.60 6.83
C ARG A 276 -1.16 -28.95 8.28
N SER A 277 -0.92 -30.25 8.53
CA SER A 277 -0.58 -30.74 9.86
C SER A 277 0.74 -30.14 10.33
N ARG A 278 1.77 -30.11 9.47
CA ARG A 278 3.07 -29.55 9.81
C ARG A 278 2.99 -28.05 10.04
N PHE A 279 2.25 -27.32 9.20
CA PHE A 279 2.00 -25.89 9.39
C PHE A 279 1.42 -25.63 10.78
N ARG A 280 0.34 -26.35 11.16
CA ARG A 280 -0.30 -26.20 12.48
C ARG A 280 0.61 -26.53 13.66
N VAL A 281 1.46 -27.55 13.51
CA VAL A 281 2.45 -27.90 14.55
C VAL A 281 3.43 -26.75 14.79
N ILE A 282 4.00 -26.18 13.72
CA ILE A 282 4.93 -25.05 13.83
C ILE A 282 4.21 -23.82 14.37
N ASP A 283 3.00 -23.55 13.86
CA ASP A 283 2.21 -22.39 14.19
C ASP A 283 1.83 -22.31 15.69
N ALA A 284 1.50 -23.46 16.28
CA ALA A 284 1.22 -23.56 17.72
C ALA A 284 2.49 -23.54 18.59
N ALA A 285 3.62 -24.01 18.05
CA ALA A 285 4.86 -24.18 18.79
C ALA A 285 5.79 -22.96 18.74
N ILE A 286 5.62 -22.03 17.79
CA ILE A 286 6.55 -20.92 17.57
C ILE A 286 6.79 -20.10 18.85
N ARG A 287 8.06 -19.83 19.17
CA ARG A 287 8.49 -19.00 20.31
C ARG A 287 9.55 -18.00 19.86
N TYR A 288 9.37 -16.73 20.24
CA TYR A 288 10.28 -15.63 19.92
C TYR A 288 11.10 -15.15 21.14
N THR A 289 11.11 -15.93 22.21
CA THR A 289 11.99 -15.71 23.36
C THR A 289 12.43 -17.06 23.92
N GLY A 290 13.72 -17.17 24.23
CA GLY A 290 14.26 -18.31 24.99
C GLY A 290 14.44 -17.98 26.48
N LYS A 291 14.16 -16.73 26.87
CA LYS A 291 14.41 -16.22 28.22
C LYS A 291 13.18 -16.39 29.11
N PRO A 292 13.34 -16.60 30.43
CA PRO A 292 12.24 -16.47 31.36
C PRO A 292 11.75 -15.02 31.44
N PRO A 293 10.48 -14.78 31.82
CA PRO A 293 9.99 -13.43 32.07
C PRO A 293 10.76 -12.77 33.22
N PRO A 294 10.94 -11.44 33.19
CA PRO A 294 11.52 -10.72 34.32
C PRO A 294 10.76 -11.00 35.61
N SER A 295 11.48 -11.16 36.72
CA SER A 295 10.88 -11.47 38.02
C SER A 295 10.48 -10.22 38.81
N ASP A 296 11.06 -9.08 38.46
CA ASP A 296 11.01 -7.80 39.16
C ASP A 296 9.95 -6.83 38.61
N PHE A 297 9.49 -7.06 37.38
CA PHE A 297 8.41 -6.29 36.77
C PHE A 297 7.67 -7.08 35.68
N GLU A 298 6.48 -6.62 35.32
CA GLU A 298 5.70 -7.19 34.23
C GLU A 298 6.14 -6.58 32.88
N ASP A 299 6.81 -7.37 32.04
CA ASP A 299 7.05 -7.01 30.63
C ASP A 299 5.95 -7.58 29.73
N LYS A 300 4.98 -6.71 29.35
CA LYS A 300 3.86 -7.07 28.47
C LYS A 300 4.30 -7.54 27.07
N PHE A 301 5.51 -7.22 26.64
CA PHE A 301 6.06 -7.64 25.34
C PHE A 301 7.12 -8.74 25.48
N HIS A 302 7.26 -9.36 26.66
CA HIS A 302 8.29 -10.35 26.93
C HIS A 302 8.40 -11.43 25.84
N HIS A 303 7.26 -11.93 25.36
CA HIS A 303 7.20 -12.97 24.33
C HIS A 303 7.83 -12.58 22.98
N MET A 304 7.98 -11.29 22.69
CA MET A 304 8.50 -10.74 21.44
C MET A 304 9.79 -9.91 21.63
N ARG A 305 10.13 -9.56 22.87
CA ARG A 305 11.21 -8.63 23.21
C ARG A 305 12.54 -9.04 22.57
N GLU A 306 12.90 -10.31 22.68
CA GLU A 306 14.19 -10.79 22.17
C GLU A 306 14.27 -10.73 20.64
N LEU A 307 13.17 -10.98 19.94
CA LEU A 307 13.09 -10.79 18.48
C LEU A 307 13.20 -9.31 18.11
N GLN A 308 12.50 -8.43 18.83
CA GLN A 308 12.56 -6.98 18.60
C GLN A 308 14.00 -6.46 18.76
N ASP A 309 14.66 -6.84 19.84
CA ASP A 309 16.05 -6.45 20.11
C ASP A 309 17.00 -6.98 19.02
N ALA A 310 16.84 -8.25 18.63
CA ALA A 310 17.64 -8.86 17.58
C ALA A 310 17.43 -8.19 16.21
N PHE A 311 16.19 -7.82 15.89
CA PHE A 311 15.86 -7.11 14.66
C PHE A 311 16.49 -5.71 14.64
N ASN A 312 16.35 -4.96 15.73
CA ASN A 312 16.94 -3.63 15.87
C ASN A 312 18.47 -3.68 15.81
N ALA A 313 19.09 -4.63 16.50
CA ALA A 313 20.54 -4.85 16.46
C ALA A 313 21.01 -5.20 15.04
N HIS A 314 20.28 -6.07 14.33
CA HIS A 314 20.60 -6.45 12.95
C HIS A 314 20.64 -5.25 12.02
N TYR A 315 19.63 -4.36 12.07
CA TYR A 315 19.61 -3.16 11.24
C TYR A 315 20.64 -2.12 11.67
N ALA A 316 20.87 -1.93 12.97
CA ALA A 316 21.91 -1.04 13.48
C ALA A 316 23.32 -1.49 13.02
N GLU A 317 23.55 -2.80 12.98
CA GLU A 317 24.82 -3.39 12.54
C GLU A 317 24.97 -3.35 11.02
N ASN A 318 23.93 -3.69 10.26
CA ASN A 318 24.05 -3.98 8.82
C ASN A 318 23.57 -2.87 7.88
N TYR A 319 22.75 -1.93 8.36
CA TYR A 319 22.18 -0.87 7.53
C TYR A 319 22.60 0.51 8.03
N THR A 320 22.95 1.39 7.09
CA THR A 320 23.20 2.80 7.35
C THR A 320 22.03 3.58 6.73
N PRO A 321 21.19 4.26 7.53
CA PRO A 321 20.12 5.07 7.00
C PRO A 321 20.67 6.26 6.21
N SER A 322 19.81 6.83 5.36
CA SER A 322 20.13 8.11 4.72
C SER A 322 20.11 9.24 5.76
N TRP A 323 20.59 10.42 5.37
CA TRP A 323 20.55 11.61 6.22
C TRP A 323 19.12 12.05 6.58
N LEU A 324 18.11 11.66 5.79
CA LEU A 324 16.71 11.93 6.08
C LEU A 324 16.08 10.68 6.69
N SER A 325 15.53 10.83 7.89
CA SER A 325 14.74 9.82 8.57
C SER A 325 13.37 10.42 8.91
N CYS A 326 12.31 9.65 8.69
CA CYS A 326 10.96 9.99 9.13
C CYS A 326 10.65 9.15 10.36
N LEU A 327 10.06 9.77 11.38
CA LEU A 327 9.52 9.08 12.54
C LEU A 327 8.02 9.28 12.49
N ASP A 328 7.31 8.17 12.45
CA ASP A 328 5.85 8.15 12.40
C ASP A 328 5.35 6.89 13.10
N GLU A 329 4.13 6.93 13.57
CA GLU A 329 3.50 5.84 14.29
C GLU A 329 2.78 4.91 13.31
N SER A 330 2.96 3.60 13.47
CA SER A 330 2.23 2.60 12.71
C SER A 330 1.37 1.79 13.66
N MET A 331 0.05 1.91 13.49
CA MET A 331 -0.93 1.17 14.26
C MET A 331 -1.22 -0.16 13.57
N ASN A 332 -1.14 -1.25 14.32
CA ASN A 332 -1.63 -2.56 13.91
C ASN A 332 -3.03 -2.73 14.53
N THR A 333 -4.06 -2.75 13.69
CA THR A 333 -5.49 -2.81 14.09
C THR A 333 -6.05 -4.22 14.09
#